data_AF-A0A149VIR8-F1
#
_entry.id   AF-A0A149VIR8-F1
#
_cell.length_a   1.000
_cell.length_b   1.000
_cell.length_c   1.000
_cell.angle_alpha   90.00
_cell.angle_beta   90.00
_cell.angle_gamma   90.00
#
_symmetry.space_group_name_H-M   'P 1'
#
loop_
_entity.id
_entity.type
_entity.pdbx_description
1 polymer ?
#
loop_
_entity_poly.entity_id
_entity_poly.type
_entity_poly.pdbx_seq_one_letter_code
_entity_poly.pdbx_strand_id
1 'polypeptide(L)'
;LPVHNYQSARMRRTPAIAIPRGGKLAQAILTLLNEQPLPLPDGSVLPAQARVVMFAGHDTTLDMLTTLFGLDWTFTDQPDPTAPDTTLAFETWKHPDGRKEIRFAVFHQSLVQLRDGLKLDNIAGQGAPMPLTSTLCNQPDNETCWLENLSQNVPQH
;
A
#
# COMPACT_ATOMS: atom_id res chain seq x y z
N LEU A 1 -18.80 -7.74 -9.94
CA LEU A 1 -19.00 -7.18 -8.58
C LEU A 1 -19.16 -5.64 -8.59
N PRO A 2 -20.09 -5.03 -9.36
CA PRO A 2 -20.19 -3.56 -9.41
C PRO A 2 -20.57 -2.92 -8.06
N VAL A 3 -21.44 -3.60 -7.30
CA VAL A 3 -21.94 -3.09 -6.01
C VAL A 3 -20.86 -3.04 -4.93
N HIS A 4 -19.95 -4.02 -4.88
CA HIS A 4 -18.83 -4.04 -3.93
C HIS A 4 -17.89 -2.86 -4.15
N ASN A 5 -17.47 -2.65 -5.41
CA ASN A 5 -16.55 -1.57 -5.77
C ASN A 5 -17.21 -0.19 -5.59
N TYR A 6 -18.50 -0.06 -5.92
CA TYR A 6 -19.26 1.17 -5.68
C TYR A 6 -19.40 1.48 -4.18
N GLN A 7 -19.67 0.47 -3.35
CA GLN A 7 -19.71 0.60 -1.90
C GLN A 7 -18.35 1.03 -1.34
N SER A 8 -17.25 0.40 -1.79
CA SER A 8 -15.89 0.78 -1.38
C SER A 8 -15.60 2.24 -1.71
N ALA A 9 -15.86 2.64 -2.95
CA ALA A 9 -15.64 4.01 -3.41
C ALA A 9 -16.35 5.02 -2.52
N ARG A 10 -17.61 4.76 -2.13
CA ARG A 10 -18.39 5.72 -1.34
C ARG A 10 -18.09 5.68 0.15
N MET A 11 -17.88 4.49 0.72
CA MET A 11 -17.87 4.29 2.16
C MET A 11 -16.47 4.09 2.75
N ARG A 12 -15.48 3.74 1.94
CA ARG A 12 -14.14 3.37 2.40
C ARG A 12 -13.05 4.26 1.81
N ARG A 13 -13.16 4.60 0.53
CA ARG A 13 -12.17 5.44 -0.18
C ARG A 13 -12.46 6.94 -0.11
N THR A 14 -13.66 7.37 0.30
CA THR A 14 -13.97 8.81 0.48
C THR A 14 -13.00 9.44 1.50
N PRO A 15 -12.27 10.52 1.15
CA PRO A 15 -11.27 11.12 2.05
C PRO A 15 -11.78 11.46 3.45
N ALA A 16 -12.99 12.03 3.55
CA ALA A 16 -13.62 12.37 4.83
C ALA A 16 -13.87 11.15 5.77
N ILE A 17 -13.80 9.92 5.24
CA ILE A 17 -13.91 8.67 6.01
C ILE A 17 -12.54 8.00 6.16
N ALA A 18 -11.76 7.96 5.08
CA ALA A 18 -10.49 7.24 5.04
C ALA A 18 -9.43 7.86 5.96
N ILE A 19 -9.29 9.18 5.96
CA ILE A 19 -8.23 9.86 6.72
C ILE A 19 -8.41 9.66 8.25
N PRO A 20 -9.57 9.93 8.88
CA PRO A 20 -9.73 9.73 10.33
C PRO A 20 -9.59 8.27 10.77
N ARG A 21 -9.85 7.31 9.88
CA ARG A 21 -9.76 5.87 10.20
C ARG A 21 -8.38 5.28 9.95
N GLY A 22 -7.68 5.72 8.92
CA GLY A 22 -6.40 5.17 8.49
C GLY A 22 -5.17 5.97 8.94
N GLY A 23 -5.33 7.19 9.46
CA GLY A 23 -4.23 8.10 9.79
C GLY A 23 -3.16 7.48 10.70
N LYS A 24 -3.54 6.75 11.76
CA LYS A 24 -2.57 6.08 12.64
C LYS A 24 -1.73 5.02 11.93
N LEU A 25 -2.36 4.23 11.05
CA LEU A 25 -1.64 3.23 10.27
C LEU A 25 -0.73 3.88 9.22
N ALA A 26 -1.21 4.93 8.54
CA ALA A 26 -0.38 5.68 7.60
C ALA A 26 0.85 6.29 8.30
N GLN A 27 0.68 6.87 9.50
CA GLN A 27 1.78 7.39 10.29
C GLN A 27 2.77 6.29 10.72
N ALA A 28 2.26 5.12 11.12
CA ALA A 28 3.10 3.97 11.44
C ALA A 28 3.93 3.52 10.22
N ILE A 29 3.31 3.45 9.04
CA ILE A 29 4.00 3.12 7.79
C ILE A 29 5.08 4.16 7.47
N LEU A 30 4.75 5.45 7.50
CA LEU A 30 5.73 6.53 7.25
C LEU A 30 6.91 6.49 8.23
N THR A 31 6.64 6.18 9.51
CA THR A 31 7.66 6.01 10.55
C THR A 31 8.62 4.88 10.19
N LEU A 32 8.09 3.74 9.75
CA LEU A 32 8.88 2.57 9.34
C LEU A 32 9.67 2.81 8.04
N LEU A 33 9.06 3.47 7.04
CA LEU A 33 9.75 3.87 5.81
C LEU A 33 10.90 4.84 6.08
N ASN A 34 10.74 5.68 7.11
CA ASN A 34 11.81 6.54 7.59
C ASN A 34 12.84 5.82 8.49
N GLU A 35 12.72 4.50 8.64
CA GLU A 35 13.58 3.65 9.47
C GLU A 35 13.67 4.15 10.92
N GLN A 36 12.54 4.61 11.45
CA GLN A 36 12.42 4.98 12.85
C GLN A 36 11.84 3.80 13.64
N PRO A 37 12.24 3.62 14.91
CA PRO A 37 11.60 2.64 15.77
C PRO A 37 10.12 2.99 15.96
N LEU A 38 9.25 1.98 15.92
CA LEU A 38 7.81 2.15 16.05
C LEU A 38 7.31 1.51 17.35
N PRO A 39 6.87 2.29 18.34
CA PRO A 39 6.21 1.76 19.54
C PRO A 39 4.87 1.11 19.19
N LEU A 40 4.63 -0.08 19.70
CA LEU A 40 3.38 -0.82 19.54
C LEU A 40 2.46 -0.64 20.75
N PRO A 41 1.15 -0.86 20.60
CA PRO A 41 0.18 -0.69 21.69
C PRO A 41 0.42 -1.58 22.92
N ASP A 42 1.10 -2.71 22.74
CA ASP A 42 1.46 -3.64 23.82
C ASP A 42 2.74 -3.23 24.58
N GLY A 43 3.32 -2.08 24.24
CA GLY A 43 4.55 -1.56 24.84
C GLY A 43 5.84 -2.10 24.22
N SER A 44 5.75 -3.05 23.28
CA SER A 44 6.91 -3.48 22.50
C SER A 44 7.31 -2.41 21.47
N VAL A 45 8.52 -2.54 20.91
CA VAL A 45 9.05 -1.60 19.90
C VAL A 45 9.51 -2.39 18.69
N LEU A 46 8.94 -2.08 17.52
CA LEU A 46 9.49 -2.54 16.26
C LEU A 46 10.79 -1.78 15.97
N PRO A 47 11.90 -2.51 15.79
CA PRO A 47 13.20 -1.86 15.65
C PRO A 47 13.38 -1.24 14.26
N ALA A 48 14.15 -0.15 14.18
CA ALA A 48 14.50 0.54 12.94
C ALA A 48 15.18 -0.38 11.89
N GLN A 49 15.89 -1.42 12.33
CA GLN A 49 16.55 -2.39 11.47
C GLN A 49 15.62 -3.48 10.89
N ALA A 50 14.32 -3.47 11.20
CA ALA A 50 13.37 -4.42 10.63
C ALA A 50 13.38 -4.31 9.10
N ARG A 51 13.70 -5.42 8.42
CA ARG A 51 13.81 -5.47 6.95
C ARG A 51 12.47 -5.68 6.27
N VAL A 52 11.55 -6.37 6.95
CA VAL A 52 10.20 -6.63 6.48
C VAL A 52 9.27 -6.45 7.68
N VAL A 53 8.21 -5.68 7.48
CA VAL A 53 7.11 -5.52 8.44
C VAL A 53 5.82 -5.83 7.69
N MET A 54 5.01 -6.73 8.25
CA MET A 54 3.75 -7.14 7.64
C MET A 54 2.59 -6.73 8.54
N PHE A 55 1.61 -6.04 7.96
CA PHE A 55 0.35 -5.70 8.62
C PHE A 55 -0.75 -6.64 8.08
N ALA A 56 -1.27 -7.51 8.93
CA ALA A 56 -2.44 -8.31 8.60
C ALA A 56 -3.70 -7.46 8.80
N GLY A 57 -4.25 -6.95 7.70
CA GLY A 57 -5.40 -6.04 7.69
C GLY A 57 -6.65 -6.66 7.08
N HIS A 58 -7.59 -5.79 6.74
CA HIS A 58 -8.81 -6.14 6.00
C HIS A 58 -8.79 -5.45 4.64
N ASP A 59 -9.70 -5.81 3.75
CA ASP A 59 -10.01 -5.09 2.51
C ASP A 59 -10.19 -3.57 2.74
N THR A 60 -10.86 -3.20 3.83
CA THR A 60 -11.05 -1.81 4.25
C THR A 60 -9.74 -1.10 4.56
N THR A 61 -8.72 -1.82 5.04
CA THR A 61 -7.37 -1.29 5.27
C THR A 61 -6.72 -0.91 3.93
N LEU A 62 -6.80 -1.80 2.95
CA LEU A 62 -6.29 -1.53 1.60
C LEU A 62 -6.99 -0.31 0.99
N ASP A 63 -8.32 -0.26 1.05
CA ASP A 63 -9.10 0.89 0.54
C ASP A 63 -8.66 2.22 1.17
N MET A 64 -8.50 2.26 2.49
CA MET A 64 -8.05 3.48 3.17
C MET A 64 -6.63 3.87 2.75
N LEU A 65 -5.71 2.91 2.66
CA LEU A 65 -4.34 3.16 2.23
C LEU A 65 -4.29 3.63 0.77
N THR A 66 -5.17 3.15 -0.11
CA THR A 66 -5.25 3.68 -1.48
C THR A 66 -5.54 5.17 -1.49
N THR A 67 -6.48 5.63 -0.67
CA THR A 67 -6.82 7.04 -0.55
C THR A 67 -5.70 7.84 0.08
N LEU A 68 -5.12 7.34 1.17
CA LEU A 68 -4.12 8.07 1.95
C LEU A 68 -2.79 8.24 1.21
N PHE A 69 -2.44 7.28 0.36
CA PHE A 69 -1.20 7.29 -0.42
C PHE A 69 -1.42 7.63 -1.89
N GLY A 70 -2.65 8.03 -2.29
CA GLY A 70 -2.95 8.43 -3.67
C GLY A 70 -2.71 7.33 -4.69
N LEU A 71 -3.04 6.08 -4.34
CA LEU A 71 -2.85 4.89 -5.17
C LEU A 71 -4.17 4.44 -5.79
N ASP A 72 -4.08 3.79 -6.94
CA ASP A 72 -5.20 3.11 -7.57
C ASP A 72 -4.71 1.93 -8.40
N TRP A 73 -5.54 0.89 -8.54
CA TRP A 73 -5.24 -0.26 -9.37
C TRP A 73 -6.50 -1.00 -9.81
N THR A 74 -6.35 -1.81 -10.84
CA THR A 74 -7.35 -2.78 -11.29
C THR A 74 -6.63 -4.02 -11.78
N PHE A 75 -7.28 -5.18 -11.67
CA PHE A 75 -6.74 -6.44 -12.18
C PHE A 75 -7.58 -6.93 -13.35
N THR A 76 -6.94 -7.55 -14.34
CA THR A 76 -7.61 -8.11 -15.52
C THR A 76 -8.21 -9.49 -15.26
N ASP A 77 -7.73 -10.17 -14.23
CA ASP A 77 -7.98 -11.58 -13.89
C ASP A 77 -8.58 -11.76 -12.48
N GLN A 78 -8.82 -10.65 -11.78
CA GLN A 78 -9.45 -10.59 -10.47
C GLN A 78 -10.44 -9.41 -10.42
N PRO A 79 -11.77 -9.66 -10.39
CA PRO A 79 -12.77 -8.58 -10.44
C PRO A 79 -12.86 -7.74 -9.15
N ASP A 80 -12.30 -8.21 -8.04
CA ASP A 80 -12.26 -7.51 -6.76
C ASP A 80 -10.84 -6.95 -6.49
N PRO A 81 -10.64 -5.62 -6.48
CA PRO A 81 -9.33 -5.03 -6.28
C PRO A 81 -8.76 -5.25 -4.87
N THR A 82 -9.59 -5.69 -3.92
CA THR A 82 -9.18 -6.03 -2.55
C THR A 82 -9.51 -7.48 -2.21
N ALA A 83 -9.45 -8.36 -3.22
CA ALA A 83 -9.65 -9.80 -3.08
C ALA A 83 -8.80 -10.42 -1.96
N PRO A 84 -9.17 -11.60 -1.44
CA PRO A 84 -8.33 -12.34 -0.51
C PRO A 84 -6.88 -12.46 -1.01
N ASP A 85 -5.92 -12.37 -0.09
CA ASP A 85 -4.47 -12.36 -0.35
C ASP A 85 -3.91 -11.11 -1.05
N THR A 86 -4.76 -10.10 -1.36
CA THR A 86 -4.25 -8.84 -1.93
C THR A 86 -3.31 -8.15 -0.93
N THR A 87 -2.07 -7.92 -1.34
CA THR A 87 -1.03 -7.34 -0.50
C THR A 87 -0.49 -6.08 -1.13
N LEU A 88 -0.61 -4.95 -0.43
CA LEU A 88 0.00 -3.68 -0.81
C LEU A 88 1.38 -3.57 -0.15
N ALA A 89 2.42 -3.41 -0.96
CA ALA A 89 3.79 -3.26 -0.52
C ALA A 89 4.29 -1.81 -0.69
N PHE A 90 5.07 -1.37 0.30
CA PHE A 90 5.81 -0.12 0.30
C PHE A 90 7.29 -0.49 0.44
N GLU A 91 8.06 -0.28 -0.62
CA GLU A 91 9.47 -0.64 -0.68
C GLU A 91 10.34 0.61 -0.52
N THR A 92 11.34 0.56 0.35
CA THR A 92 12.31 1.65 0.52
C THR A 92 13.61 1.33 -0.21
N TRP A 93 13.94 2.15 -1.20
CA TRP A 93 15.16 2.07 -1.99
C TRP A 93 16.10 3.20 -1.57
N LYS A 94 17.30 2.85 -1.09
CA LYS A 94 18.31 3.82 -0.68
C LYS A 94 19.25 4.15 -1.82
N HIS A 95 19.36 5.43 -2.12
CA HIS A 95 20.29 5.95 -3.12
C HIS A 95 21.66 6.25 -2.50
N PRO A 96 22.75 6.33 -3.31
CA PRO A 96 24.09 6.62 -2.80
C PRO A 96 24.23 7.97 -2.08
N ASP A 97 23.35 8.92 -2.40
CA ASP A 97 23.26 10.23 -1.75
C ASP A 97 22.51 10.20 -0.40
N GLY A 98 22.06 9.02 0.04
CA GLY A 98 21.33 8.80 1.29
C GLY A 98 19.82 9.04 1.18
N ARG A 99 19.31 9.52 0.04
CA ARG A 99 17.86 9.71 -0.15
C ARG A 99 17.14 8.37 -0.26
N LYS A 100 15.89 8.38 0.19
CA LYS A 100 14.99 7.23 0.18
C LYS A 100 13.92 7.41 -0.88
N GLU A 101 13.92 6.53 -1.86
CA GLU A 101 12.85 6.36 -2.84
C GLU A 101 11.85 5.33 -2.30
N ILE A 102 10.57 5.60 -2.46
CA ILE A 102 9.47 4.70 -2.12
C ILE A 102 8.90 4.13 -3.41
N ARG A 103 8.86 2.81 -3.51
CA ARG A 103 8.14 2.12 -4.59
C ARG A 103 6.93 1.42 -4.02
N PHE A 104 5.82 1.51 -4.76
CA PHE A 104 4.59 0.84 -4.41
C PHE A 104 4.38 -0.34 -5.34
N ALA A 105 3.92 -1.45 -4.77
CA ALA A 105 3.55 -2.62 -5.55
C ALA A 105 2.32 -3.26 -4.94
N VAL A 106 1.47 -3.86 -5.77
CA VAL A 106 0.37 -4.71 -5.32
C VAL A 106 0.58 -6.13 -5.82
N PHE A 107 0.43 -7.07 -4.90
CA PHE A 107 0.43 -8.50 -5.17
C PHE A 107 -1.00 -9.00 -5.08
N HIS A 108 -1.37 -9.91 -5.98
CA HIS A 108 -2.66 -10.59 -5.93
C HIS A 108 -2.52 -11.97 -6.57
N GLN A 109 -3.49 -12.83 -6.25
CA GLN A 109 -3.76 -14.04 -7.00
C GLN A 109 -4.95 -13.79 -7.94
N SER A 110 -4.93 -14.40 -9.13
CA SER A 110 -6.09 -14.37 -10.01
C SER A 110 -7.26 -15.16 -9.41
N LEU A 111 -8.48 -14.91 -9.88
CA LEU A 111 -9.66 -15.66 -9.40
C LEU A 111 -9.53 -17.17 -9.65
N VAL A 112 -8.88 -17.56 -10.75
CA VAL A 112 -8.62 -18.97 -11.09
C VAL A 112 -7.57 -19.55 -10.15
N GLN A 113 -6.48 -18.81 -9.87
CA GLN A 113 -5.44 -19.28 -8.94
C GLN A 113 -6.00 -19.55 -7.55
N LEU A 114 -6.86 -18.66 -7.03
CA LEU A 114 -7.53 -18.85 -5.74
C LEU A 114 -8.47 -20.05 -5.75
N ARG A 115 -9.26 -20.20 -6.82
CA ARG A 115 -10.26 -21.28 -6.93
C ARG A 115 -9.60 -22.66 -6.99
N ASP A 116 -8.52 -22.76 -7.75
CA ASP A 116 -7.90 -24.05 -8.08
C ASP A 116 -6.66 -24.33 -7.21
N GLY A 117 -6.29 -23.42 -6.31
CA GLY A 117 -5.13 -23.57 -5.41
C GLY A 117 -3.80 -23.61 -6.18
N LEU A 118 -3.69 -22.84 -7.25
CA LEU A 118 -2.50 -22.86 -8.11
C LEU A 118 -1.30 -22.21 -7.40
N LYS A 119 -0.10 -22.73 -7.68
CA LYS A 119 1.15 -22.12 -7.21
C LYS A 119 1.30 -20.71 -7.77
N LEU A 120 2.01 -19.87 -7.00
CA LEU A 120 2.44 -18.56 -7.44
C LEU A 120 3.82 -18.66 -8.06
N ASP A 121 3.96 -18.06 -9.25
CA ASP A 121 5.22 -17.91 -9.95
C ASP A 121 5.49 -16.41 -10.11
N ASN A 122 6.75 -16.00 -10.18
CA ASN A 122 7.12 -14.59 -10.40
C ASN A 122 6.94 -14.19 -11.88
N ILE A 123 5.70 -14.26 -12.35
CA ILE A 123 5.25 -13.94 -13.71
C ILE A 123 4.01 -13.05 -13.60
N ALA A 124 3.89 -12.05 -14.49
CA ALA A 124 2.75 -11.13 -14.51
C ALA A 124 1.42 -11.90 -14.62
N GLY A 125 0.45 -11.56 -13.74
CA GLY A 125 -0.83 -12.27 -13.63
C GLY A 125 -0.75 -13.66 -12.99
N GLN A 126 0.42 -14.06 -12.47
CA GLN A 126 0.62 -15.35 -11.79
C GLN A 126 1.38 -15.25 -10.45
N GLY A 127 1.58 -14.03 -9.94
CA GLY A 127 2.24 -13.79 -8.66
C GLY A 127 3.33 -12.73 -8.68
N ALA A 128 3.75 -12.25 -9.87
CA ALA A 128 4.61 -11.06 -9.93
C ALA A 128 3.86 -9.82 -9.44
N PRO A 129 4.53 -8.91 -8.70
CA PRO A 129 3.92 -7.65 -8.28
C PRO A 129 3.56 -6.77 -9.47
N MET A 130 2.45 -6.06 -9.36
CA MET A 130 2.11 -4.93 -10.22
C MET A 130 2.67 -3.64 -9.60
N PRO A 131 3.64 -2.97 -10.23
CA PRO A 131 4.11 -1.66 -9.77
C PRO A 131 2.99 -0.63 -9.80
N LEU A 132 2.97 0.27 -8.82
CA LEU A 132 1.97 1.33 -8.69
C LEU A 132 2.64 2.71 -8.67
N THR A 133 1.92 3.70 -9.19
CA THR A 133 2.28 5.12 -9.13
C THR A 133 1.36 5.83 -8.15
N SER A 134 1.94 6.67 -7.28
CA SER A 134 1.18 7.52 -6.37
C SER A 134 1.00 8.91 -6.96
N THR A 135 -0.23 9.44 -6.89
CA THR A 135 -0.53 10.83 -7.27
C THR A 135 0.11 11.85 -6.32
N LEU A 136 0.57 11.43 -5.14
CA LEU A 136 1.26 12.27 -4.17
C LEU A 136 2.74 12.49 -4.50
N CYS A 137 3.27 11.75 -5.49
CA CYS A 137 4.67 11.81 -5.88
C CYS A 137 4.88 12.51 -7.24
N ASN A 138 3.81 12.80 -7.98
CA ASN A 138 3.88 13.38 -9.32
C ASN A 138 4.36 14.84 -9.28
N GLN A 139 5.65 15.04 -9.56
CA GLN A 139 6.27 16.31 -9.95
C GLN A 139 6.55 16.28 -11.46
N PRO A 140 6.55 17.43 -12.16
CA PRO A 140 6.59 17.47 -13.63
C PRO A 140 7.83 16.83 -14.28
N ASP A 141 8.94 16.64 -13.54
CA ASP A 141 10.21 16.15 -14.11
C ASP A 141 10.80 14.90 -13.41
N ASN A 142 10.08 14.22 -12.51
CA ASN A 142 10.66 13.07 -11.81
C ASN A 142 9.61 12.03 -11.40
N GLU A 143 9.62 10.88 -12.09
CA GLU A 143 8.81 9.69 -11.79
C GLU A 143 9.15 9.04 -10.44
N THR A 144 10.17 9.55 -9.74
CA THR A 144 10.67 8.99 -8.48
C THR A 144 9.88 9.52 -7.29
N CYS A 145 9.29 8.63 -6.50
CA CYS A 145 8.65 9.00 -5.26
C CYS A 145 9.64 9.10 -4.10
N TRP A 146 10.13 10.30 -3.81
CA TRP A 146 10.98 10.54 -2.64
C TRP A 146 10.17 10.50 -1.34
N LEU A 147 10.70 9.85 -0.29
CA LEU A 147 10.03 9.73 1.01
C LEU A 147 9.68 11.10 1.63
N GLU A 148 10.55 12.09 1.43
CA GLU A 148 10.36 13.47 1.90
C GLU A 148 9.09 14.09 1.29
N ASN A 149 8.94 13.98 -0.03
CA ASN A 149 7.77 14.48 -0.75
C ASN A 149 6.51 13.69 -0.35
N LEU A 150 6.62 12.37 -0.26
CA LEU A 150 5.50 11.52 0.12
C LEU A 150 4.98 11.90 1.51
N SER A 151 5.87 12.05 2.48
CA SER A 151 5.54 12.32 3.87
C SER A 151 4.86 13.68 4.07
N GLN A 152 5.15 14.67 3.21
CA GLN A 152 4.50 15.98 3.22
C GLN A 152 3.08 15.96 2.63
N ASN A 153 2.82 15.04 1.68
CA ASN A 153 1.57 14.99 0.93
C ASN A 153 0.57 13.95 1.46
N VAL A 154 1.01 13.00 2.29
CA VAL A 154 0.10 12.08 2.99
C VAL A 154 -0.70 12.88 4.03
N PRO A 155 -2.04 12.87 3.97
CA PRO A 155 -2.88 13.61 4.91
C PRO A 155 -2.64 13.17 6.36
N GLN A 156 -2.34 14.13 7.24
CA GLN A 156 -2.17 13.89 8.68
C GLN A 156 -3.38 14.37 9.48
N HIS A 157 -3.71 13.63 10.54
CA HIS A 157 -4.68 14.01 11.57
C HIS A 157 -4.04 13.86 12.95
#